data_AF-A0A3Q9NLV8-F1
#
_entry.id   AF-A0A3Q9NLV8-F1
#
_cell.length_a   1.000
_cell.length_b   1.000
_cell.length_c   1.000
_cell.angle_alpha   90.00
_cell.angle_beta   90.00
_cell.angle_gamma   90.00
#
_symmetry.space_group_name_H-M   'P 1'
#
loop_
_entity.id
_entity.type
_entity.pdbx_description
1 polymer ?
#
loop_
_entity_poly.entity_id
_entity_poly.type
_entity_poly.pdbx_seq_one_letter_code
_entity_poly.pdbx_strand_id
1 'polypeptide(L)'
;MQTAARTFCRRSLLFPVLLLVTTVAAFELSDRLMNYVREEFGQEAHSRLENWQNLHRMAENAPRERQLALVNSFFNRARFVTDMEHWGEEDYWATPVELLTTNGGDCEDFSIAKYLTLKSMGVPDEELRIVYVKALELNQAHMVLAWYPEPDADPLILDNLINEIKPASQRSDLEPVYSFNGEGLWLNRSGGRQKRVGEAGKLQHWQDMNKRLTEALR
;
A
#
# COMPACT_ATOMS: atom_id res chain seq x y z
N MET A 1 -65.08 28.05 -47.67
CA MET A 1 -64.36 28.42 -46.43
C MET A 1 -63.36 27.30 -46.13
N GLN A 2 -62.10 27.47 -46.50
CA GLN A 2 -61.02 26.51 -46.24
C GLN A 2 -60.17 27.05 -45.09
N THR A 3 -60.00 26.26 -44.02
CA THR A 3 -59.06 26.53 -42.93
C THR A 3 -57.93 25.52 -42.97
N ALA A 4 -56.71 26.01 -43.25
CA ALA A 4 -55.49 25.22 -43.30
C ALA A 4 -54.89 25.10 -41.89
N ALA A 5 -54.69 23.87 -41.41
CA ALA A 5 -53.95 23.59 -40.19
C ALA A 5 -52.44 23.54 -40.49
N ARG A 6 -51.66 24.40 -39.82
CA ARG A 6 -50.19 24.44 -39.92
C ARG A 6 -49.58 23.41 -38.98
N THR A 7 -48.88 22.43 -39.52
CA THR A 7 -48.07 21.44 -38.79
C THR A 7 -46.77 22.09 -38.30
N PHE A 8 -46.53 22.06 -36.99
CA PHE A 8 -45.29 22.57 -36.37
C PHE A 8 -44.27 21.42 -36.30
N CYS A 9 -43.20 21.52 -37.09
CA CYS A 9 -42.10 20.55 -37.08
C CYS A 9 -41.12 20.89 -35.92
N ARG A 10 -41.09 20.04 -34.89
CA ARG A 10 -40.16 20.18 -33.74
C ARG A 10 -38.73 19.88 -34.22
N ARG A 11 -37.84 20.88 -34.21
CA ARG A 11 -36.40 20.69 -34.41
C ARG A 11 -35.77 20.10 -33.14
N SER A 12 -35.37 18.84 -33.18
CA SER A 12 -34.57 18.21 -32.13
C SER A 12 -33.12 18.72 -32.21
N LEU A 13 -32.67 19.45 -31.19
CA LEU A 13 -31.27 19.84 -31.03
C LEU A 13 -30.52 18.66 -30.37
N LEU A 14 -29.62 18.03 -31.13
CA LEU A 14 -28.68 17.04 -30.61
C LEU A 14 -27.58 17.78 -29.85
N PHE A 15 -27.53 17.64 -28.52
CA PHE A 15 -26.38 18.06 -27.73
C PHE A 15 -25.25 17.04 -27.93
N PRO A 16 -24.05 17.45 -28.36
CA PRO A 16 -22.91 16.55 -28.44
C PRO A 16 -22.49 16.18 -27.01
N VAL A 17 -22.59 14.90 -26.68
CA VAL A 17 -22.05 14.35 -25.43
C VAL A 17 -20.53 14.36 -25.57
N LEU A 18 -19.88 15.31 -24.89
CA LEU A 18 -18.42 15.38 -24.80
C LEU A 18 -17.96 14.27 -23.84
N LEU A 19 -17.46 13.17 -24.41
CA LEU A 19 -16.84 12.08 -23.64
C LEU A 19 -15.50 12.59 -23.09
N LEU A 20 -15.47 12.99 -21.83
CA LEU A 20 -14.23 13.27 -21.11
C LEU A 20 -13.49 11.93 -20.92
N VAL A 21 -12.45 11.71 -21.71
CA VAL A 21 -11.50 10.61 -21.47
C VAL A 21 -10.59 11.07 -20.35
N THR A 22 -10.87 10.64 -19.13
CA THR A 22 -9.92 10.78 -18.01
C THR A 22 -8.80 9.77 -18.24
N THR A 23 -7.61 10.25 -18.58
CA THR A 23 -6.41 9.41 -18.61
C THR A 23 -6.11 8.99 -17.17
N VAL A 24 -6.36 7.71 -16.85
CA VAL A 24 -5.85 7.10 -15.63
C VAL A 24 -4.32 7.09 -15.78
N ALA A 25 -3.63 7.88 -14.96
CA ALA A 25 -2.18 7.82 -14.89
C ALA A 25 -1.83 6.49 -14.21
N ALA A 26 -1.36 5.52 -14.99
CA ALA A 26 -0.87 4.26 -14.44
C ALA A 26 0.35 4.55 -13.56
N PHE A 27 0.50 3.80 -12.46
CA PHE A 27 1.73 3.84 -11.67
C PHE A 27 2.89 3.34 -12.54
N GLU A 28 3.75 4.27 -12.95
CA GLU A 28 4.93 3.99 -13.75
C GLU A 28 6.17 4.58 -13.09
N LEU A 29 7.17 3.73 -12.88
CA LEU A 29 8.50 4.11 -12.40
C LEU A 29 9.27 4.77 -13.55
N SER A 30 10.10 5.76 -13.24
CA SER A 30 10.83 6.50 -14.29
C SER A 30 11.81 5.59 -15.03
N ASP A 31 11.97 5.81 -16.34
CA ASP A 31 12.98 5.11 -17.16
C ASP A 31 14.39 5.26 -16.56
N ARG A 32 14.67 6.41 -15.93
CA ARG A 32 15.92 6.66 -15.23
C ARG A 32 16.13 5.68 -14.08
N LEU A 33 15.14 5.52 -13.20
CA LEU A 33 15.23 4.57 -12.09
C LEU A 33 15.33 3.13 -12.61
N MET A 34 14.51 2.77 -13.60
CA MET A 34 14.51 1.43 -14.18
C MET A 34 15.86 1.09 -14.82
N ASN A 35 16.45 2.01 -15.59
CA ASN A 35 17.77 1.82 -16.19
C ASN A 35 18.87 1.72 -15.12
N TYR A 36 18.85 2.60 -14.11
CA TYR A 36 19.78 2.55 -12.99
C TYR A 36 19.74 1.20 -12.28
N VAL A 37 18.55 0.70 -11.94
CA VAL A 37 18.39 -0.60 -11.26
C VAL A 37 18.88 -1.75 -12.14
N ARG A 38 18.63 -1.69 -13.45
CA ARG A 38 19.14 -2.70 -14.39
C ARG A 38 20.66 -2.71 -14.47
N GLU A 39 21.28 -1.53 -14.53
CA GLU A 39 22.73 -1.36 -14.67
C GLU A 39 23.48 -1.75 -13.39
N GLU A 40 23.00 -1.31 -12.22
CA GLU A 40 23.70 -1.51 -10.94
C GLU A 40 23.31 -2.81 -10.22
N PHE A 41 22.06 -3.25 -10.32
CA PHE A 41 21.53 -4.42 -9.59
C PHE A 41 21.13 -5.59 -10.49
N GLY A 42 21.22 -5.41 -11.81
CA GLY A 42 21.01 -6.46 -12.79
C GLY A 42 19.55 -6.71 -13.19
N GLN A 43 19.37 -7.63 -14.13
CA GLN A 43 18.09 -7.88 -14.79
C GLN A 43 17.01 -8.42 -13.84
N GLU A 44 17.37 -9.18 -12.81
CA GLU A 44 16.40 -9.72 -11.86
C GLU A 44 15.77 -8.61 -11.01
N ALA A 45 16.58 -7.66 -10.51
CA ALA A 45 16.09 -6.50 -9.76
C ALA A 45 15.16 -5.64 -10.60
N HIS A 46 15.58 -5.34 -11.83
CA HIS A 46 14.74 -4.65 -12.81
C HIS A 46 13.39 -5.37 -13.01
N SER A 47 13.43 -6.69 -13.18
CA SER A 47 12.21 -7.50 -13.40
C SER A 47 11.27 -7.49 -12.19
N ARG A 48 11.79 -7.41 -10.96
CA ARG A 48 10.95 -7.27 -9.75
C ARG A 48 10.19 -5.94 -9.74
N LEU A 49 10.84 -4.84 -10.12
CA LEU A 49 10.18 -3.53 -10.24
C LEU A 49 9.17 -3.48 -11.39
N GLU A 50 9.48 -4.11 -12.52
CA GLU A 50 8.56 -4.24 -13.65
C GLU A 50 7.32 -5.06 -13.25
N ASN A 51 7.50 -6.16 -12.51
CA ASN A 51 6.42 -6.95 -11.96
C ASN A 51 5.57 -6.18 -10.94
N TRP A 52 6.16 -5.25 -10.18
CA TRP A 52 5.41 -4.40 -9.26
C TRP A 52 4.52 -3.40 -10.01
N GLN A 53 5.02 -2.77 -11.08
CA GLN A 53 4.19 -1.94 -11.96
C GLN A 53 3.06 -2.74 -12.61
N ASN A 54 3.34 -3.97 -13.05
CA ASN A 54 2.33 -4.87 -13.60
C ASN A 54 1.26 -5.27 -12.56
N LEU A 55 1.67 -5.55 -11.32
CA LEU A 55 0.74 -5.77 -10.21
C LEU A 55 -0.20 -4.57 -10.04
N HIS A 56 0.36 -3.35 -10.00
CA HIS A 56 -0.42 -2.13 -9.85
C HIS A 56 -1.47 -2.01 -10.97
N ARG A 57 -1.04 -2.08 -12.23
CA ARG A 57 -1.92 -2.00 -13.41
C ARG A 57 -3.04 -3.05 -13.39
N MET A 58 -2.75 -4.27 -12.93
CA MET A 58 -3.73 -5.35 -12.89
C MET A 58 -4.71 -5.26 -11.71
N ALA A 59 -4.26 -4.74 -10.56
CA ALA A 59 -5.02 -4.78 -9.32
C ALA A 59 -5.69 -3.45 -8.95
N GLU A 60 -5.28 -2.32 -9.52
CA GLU A 60 -5.80 -0.98 -9.18
C GLU A 60 -7.34 -0.90 -9.21
N ASN A 61 -7.99 -1.58 -10.17
CA ASN A 61 -9.45 -1.60 -10.31
C ASN A 61 -10.11 -2.91 -9.84
N ALA A 62 -9.36 -3.79 -9.15
CA ALA A 62 -9.90 -5.03 -8.63
C ALA A 62 -10.74 -4.80 -7.35
N PRO A 63 -11.65 -5.72 -6.99
CA PRO A 63 -12.31 -5.70 -5.68
C PRO A 63 -11.30 -5.64 -4.54
N ARG A 64 -11.65 -4.96 -3.43
CA ARG A 64 -10.70 -4.64 -2.36
C ARG A 64 -10.00 -5.87 -1.79
N GLU A 65 -10.73 -6.94 -1.52
CA GLU A 65 -10.18 -8.19 -1.00
C GLU A 65 -9.16 -8.80 -1.97
N ARG A 66 -9.39 -8.64 -3.29
CA ARG A 66 -8.46 -9.08 -4.32
C ARG A 66 -7.20 -8.21 -4.34
N GLN A 67 -7.32 -6.90 -4.15
CA GLN A 67 -6.17 -6.01 -3.99
C GLN A 67 -5.30 -6.44 -2.81
N LEU A 68 -5.91 -6.61 -1.63
CA LEU A 68 -5.23 -7.02 -0.40
C LEU A 68 -4.48 -8.35 -0.61
N ALA A 69 -5.15 -9.36 -1.17
CA ALA A 69 -4.56 -10.67 -1.41
C ALA A 69 -3.39 -10.63 -2.40
N LEU A 70 -3.55 -9.90 -3.51
CA LEU A 70 -2.51 -9.77 -4.53
C LEU A 70 -1.29 -9.02 -4.00
N VAL A 71 -1.50 -7.90 -3.29
CA VAL A 71 -0.41 -7.12 -2.70
C VAL A 71 0.31 -7.91 -1.60
N ASN A 72 -0.43 -8.57 -0.70
CA ASN A 72 0.17 -9.38 0.36
C ASN A 72 1.05 -10.49 -0.22
N SER A 73 0.49 -11.28 -1.14
CA SER A 73 1.22 -12.37 -1.79
C SER A 73 2.38 -11.88 -2.64
N PHE A 74 2.29 -10.70 -3.26
CA PHE A 74 3.35 -10.16 -4.09
C PHE A 74 4.61 -9.90 -3.28
N PHE A 75 4.48 -9.13 -2.19
CA PHE A 75 5.62 -8.73 -1.35
C PHE A 75 6.16 -9.87 -0.50
N ASN A 76 5.31 -10.81 -0.08
CA ASN A 76 5.74 -12.00 0.67
C ASN A 76 6.63 -12.97 -0.13
N ARG A 77 6.96 -12.67 -1.40
CA ARG A 77 7.97 -13.39 -2.18
C ARG A 77 9.38 -12.85 -1.99
N ALA A 78 9.52 -11.63 -1.48
CA ALA A 78 10.83 -11.11 -1.07
C ALA A 78 11.37 -11.91 0.13
N ARG A 79 12.68 -11.86 0.34
CA ARG A 79 13.29 -12.58 1.46
C ARG A 79 13.21 -11.74 2.74
N PHE A 80 12.95 -12.41 3.85
CA PHE A 80 13.20 -11.80 5.16
C PHE A 80 14.72 -11.72 5.38
N VAL A 81 15.24 -10.53 5.67
CA VAL A 81 16.64 -10.24 6.00
C VAL A 81 16.62 -9.12 7.03
N THR A 82 17.32 -9.27 8.16
CA THR A 82 17.35 -8.23 9.19
C THR A 82 18.13 -7.01 8.73
N ASP A 83 17.82 -5.83 9.25
CA ASP A 83 18.54 -4.60 8.90
C ASP A 83 20.03 -4.65 9.17
N MET A 84 20.44 -5.30 10.26
CA MET A 84 21.85 -5.45 10.57
C MET A 84 22.59 -6.31 9.53
N GLU A 85 21.94 -7.35 8.98
CA GLU A 85 22.52 -8.16 7.90
C GLU A 85 22.47 -7.42 6.56
N HIS A 86 21.39 -6.69 6.30
CA HIS A 86 21.10 -6.10 5.01
C HIS A 86 21.80 -4.74 4.81
N TRP A 87 21.65 -3.84 5.77
CA TRP A 87 22.06 -2.44 5.73
C TRP A 87 23.24 -2.14 6.67
N GLY A 88 23.49 -3.00 7.67
CA GLY A 88 24.48 -2.75 8.72
C GLY A 88 24.01 -1.70 9.74
N GLU A 89 22.70 -1.46 9.80
CA GLU A 89 22.04 -0.52 10.71
C GLU A 89 21.09 -1.27 11.64
N GLU A 90 20.77 -0.70 12.80
CA GLU A 90 19.88 -1.36 13.78
C GLU A 90 18.40 -1.26 13.39
N ASP A 91 17.99 -0.19 12.69
CA ASP A 91 16.60 0.11 12.32
C ASP A 91 16.59 1.02 11.08
N TYR A 92 16.39 0.43 9.90
CA TYR A 92 16.40 1.06 8.59
C TYR A 92 15.13 0.72 7.82
N TRP A 93 14.22 1.70 7.71
CA TRP A 93 12.97 1.48 6.98
C TRP A 93 13.18 1.62 5.47
N ALA A 94 13.25 0.51 4.76
CA ALA A 94 13.40 0.48 3.31
C ALA A 94 12.14 0.97 2.59
N THR A 95 12.36 1.66 1.49
CA THR A 95 11.31 1.98 0.51
C THR A 95 10.88 0.71 -0.24
N PRO A 96 9.70 0.69 -0.87
CA PRO A 96 9.29 -0.44 -1.73
C PRO A 96 10.28 -0.68 -2.88
N VAL A 97 10.91 0.39 -3.39
CA VAL A 97 11.94 0.30 -4.43
C VAL A 97 13.19 -0.39 -3.90
N GLU A 98 13.68 0.00 -2.72
CA GLU A 98 14.85 -0.62 -2.08
C GLU A 98 14.58 -2.11 -1.79
N LEU A 99 13.48 -2.45 -1.12
CA LEU A 99 13.10 -3.84 -0.82
C LEU A 99 13.05 -4.71 -2.07
N LEU A 100 12.46 -4.22 -3.16
CA LEU A 100 12.36 -4.98 -4.40
C LEU A 100 13.67 -5.01 -5.17
N THR A 101 14.49 -3.96 -5.09
CA THR A 101 15.78 -3.91 -5.78
C THR A 101 16.74 -4.92 -5.18
N THR A 102 16.86 -4.97 -3.85
CA THR A 102 17.76 -5.87 -3.14
C THR A 102 17.15 -7.24 -2.83
N ASN A 103 15.82 -7.40 -3.02
CA ASN A 103 15.06 -8.62 -2.75
C ASN A 103 15.08 -9.05 -1.27
N GLY A 104 15.17 -8.08 -0.37
CA GLY A 104 15.30 -8.31 1.06
C GLY A 104 14.69 -7.16 1.87
N GLY A 105 14.25 -7.48 3.08
CA GLY A 105 13.80 -6.53 4.09
C GLY A 105 13.30 -7.28 5.31
N ASP A 106 12.95 -6.58 6.37
CA ASP A 106 12.39 -7.19 7.58
C ASP A 106 10.89 -6.86 7.74
N CYS A 107 10.34 -6.89 8.97
CA CYS A 107 8.89 -6.90 9.13
C CYS A 107 8.21 -5.56 8.77
N GLU A 108 8.86 -4.44 9.05
CA GLU A 108 8.42 -3.10 8.72
C GLU A 108 8.45 -2.87 7.22
N ASP A 109 9.51 -3.30 6.53
CA ASP A 109 9.67 -3.05 5.10
C ASP A 109 8.53 -3.68 4.30
N PHE A 110 8.14 -4.91 4.67
CA PHE A 110 7.01 -5.59 4.05
C PHE A 110 5.70 -4.86 4.35
N SER A 111 5.52 -4.39 5.58
CA SER A 111 4.30 -3.68 5.99
C SER A 111 4.17 -2.32 5.29
N ILE A 112 5.27 -1.57 5.19
CA ILE A 112 5.40 -0.29 4.49
C ILE A 112 5.14 -0.47 3.00
N ALA A 113 5.76 -1.48 2.38
CA ALA A 113 5.61 -1.73 0.95
C ALA A 113 4.17 -2.09 0.56
N LYS A 114 3.51 -2.92 1.36
CA LYS A 114 2.09 -3.23 1.20
C LYS A 114 1.22 -1.98 1.40
N TYR A 115 1.49 -1.20 2.45
CA TYR A 115 0.74 0.01 2.77
C TYR A 115 0.80 1.04 1.64
N LEU A 116 2.01 1.37 1.18
CA LEU A 116 2.21 2.36 0.11
C LEU A 116 1.62 1.89 -1.22
N THR A 117 1.72 0.60 -1.53
CA THR A 117 1.14 0.03 -2.75
C THR A 117 -0.39 0.05 -2.73
N LEU A 118 -1.02 -0.31 -1.61
CA LEU A 118 -2.48 -0.24 -1.48
C LEU A 118 -2.97 1.21 -1.53
N LYS A 119 -2.26 2.11 -0.85
CA LYS A 119 -2.56 3.54 -0.91
C LYS A 119 -2.46 4.10 -2.34
N SER A 120 -1.45 3.70 -3.11
CA SER A 120 -1.32 4.10 -4.51
C SER A 120 -2.37 3.46 -5.44
N MET A 121 -3.04 2.40 -5.02
CA MET A 121 -4.22 1.81 -5.68
C MET A 121 -5.54 2.46 -5.24
N GLY A 122 -5.49 3.53 -4.44
CA GLY A 122 -6.68 4.27 -4.00
C GLY A 122 -7.36 3.71 -2.74
N VAL A 123 -6.69 2.84 -1.99
CA VAL A 123 -7.17 2.46 -0.64
C VAL A 123 -7.07 3.68 0.29
N PRO A 124 -8.17 4.09 0.95
CA PRO A 124 -8.13 5.23 1.88
C PRO A 124 -7.13 5.05 3.02
N ASP A 125 -6.42 6.12 3.38
CA ASP A 125 -5.40 6.09 4.43
C ASP A 125 -5.96 5.69 5.80
N GLU A 126 -7.19 6.10 6.08
CA GLU A 126 -7.91 5.82 7.32
C GLU A 126 -8.25 4.34 7.51
N GLU A 127 -8.33 3.59 6.41
CA GLU A 127 -8.57 2.14 6.42
C GLU A 127 -7.29 1.33 6.61
N LEU A 128 -6.11 1.94 6.46
CA LEU A 128 -4.82 1.24 6.54
C LEU A 128 -4.03 1.68 7.77
N ARG A 129 -3.53 0.72 8.54
CA ARG A 129 -2.63 1.01 9.66
C ARG A 129 -1.50 0.00 9.72
N ILE A 130 -0.27 0.49 9.75
CA ILE A 130 0.88 -0.31 10.13
C ILE A 130 0.82 -0.49 11.64
N VAL A 131 0.90 -1.73 12.11
CA VAL A 131 0.72 -2.10 13.51
C VAL A 131 1.99 -2.75 14.03
N TYR A 132 2.58 -2.14 15.06
CA TYR A 132 3.62 -2.77 15.86
C TYR A 132 2.96 -3.74 16.84
N VAL A 133 3.42 -4.98 16.81
CA VAL A 133 2.89 -6.08 17.62
C VAL A 133 4.03 -6.83 18.31
N LYS A 134 3.72 -7.57 19.36
CA LYS A 134 4.57 -8.63 19.86
C LYS A 134 4.12 -9.95 19.24
N ALA A 135 4.99 -10.59 18.47
CA ALA A 135 4.77 -11.95 17.99
C ALA A 135 5.06 -12.91 19.16
N LEU A 136 4.00 -13.46 19.77
CA LEU A 136 4.07 -14.21 21.02
C LEU A 136 4.81 -15.54 20.87
N GLU A 137 4.60 -16.25 19.76
CA GLU A 137 5.24 -17.55 19.50
C GLU A 137 6.75 -17.41 19.26
N LEU A 138 7.17 -16.31 18.62
CA LEU A 138 8.58 -15.98 18.37
C LEU A 138 9.21 -15.20 19.54
N ASN A 139 8.36 -14.70 20.46
CA ASN A 139 8.73 -13.82 21.57
C ASN A 139 9.61 -12.62 21.16
N GLN A 140 9.22 -11.94 20.08
CA GLN A 140 9.93 -10.77 19.55
C GLN A 140 8.95 -9.68 19.08
N ALA A 141 9.49 -8.49 18.86
CA ALA A 141 8.79 -7.43 18.14
C ALA A 141 8.53 -7.85 16.69
N HIS A 142 7.40 -7.40 16.14
CA HIS A 142 7.01 -7.64 14.76
C HIS A 142 6.14 -6.49 14.24
N MET A 143 6.03 -6.35 12.93
CA MET A 143 5.20 -5.34 12.30
C MET A 143 4.33 -5.96 11.20
N VAL A 144 3.05 -5.56 11.18
CA VAL A 144 2.06 -6.03 10.20
C VAL A 144 1.27 -4.86 9.63
N LEU A 145 0.61 -5.07 8.50
CA LEU A 145 -0.37 -4.13 7.98
C LEU A 145 -1.79 -4.61 8.33
N ALA A 146 -2.57 -3.74 8.95
CA ALA A 146 -3.99 -3.95 9.20
C ALA A 146 -4.83 -3.13 8.22
N TRP A 147 -5.84 -3.77 7.61
CA TRP A 147 -6.87 -3.11 6.84
C TRP A 147 -8.23 -3.18 7.56
N TYR A 148 -8.88 -2.03 7.71
CA TYR A 148 -10.14 -1.84 8.40
C TYR A 148 -11.23 -1.57 7.36
N PRO A 149 -12.21 -2.48 7.14
CA PRO A 149 -13.36 -2.19 6.29
C PRO A 149 -14.21 -1.05 6.86
N GLU A 150 -14.27 -0.94 8.18
CA GLU A 150 -14.93 0.11 8.95
C GLU A 150 -14.07 0.47 10.18
N PRO A 151 -14.15 1.70 10.73
CA PRO A 151 -13.25 2.18 11.78
C PRO A 151 -13.19 1.32 13.07
N ASP A 152 -14.27 0.61 13.41
CA ASP A 152 -14.41 -0.25 14.59
C ASP A 152 -14.49 -1.75 14.26
N ALA A 153 -14.28 -2.13 13.00
CA ALA A 153 -14.27 -3.52 12.58
C ALA A 153 -13.05 -4.30 13.11
N ASP A 154 -13.20 -5.63 13.17
CA ASP A 154 -12.06 -6.54 13.32
C ASP A 154 -11.23 -6.51 12.03
N PRO A 155 -10.00 -5.95 12.04
CA PRO A 155 -9.26 -5.70 10.82
C PRO A 155 -8.70 -6.98 10.21
N LEU A 156 -8.50 -6.97 8.90
CA LEU A 156 -7.73 -8.00 8.21
C LEU A 156 -6.23 -7.72 8.33
N ILE A 157 -5.47 -8.75 8.71
CA ILE A 157 -4.02 -8.66 8.92
C ILE A 157 -3.27 -9.21 7.71
N LEU A 158 -2.45 -8.35 7.11
CA LEU A 158 -1.51 -8.65 6.05
C LEU A 158 -0.12 -8.76 6.70
N ASP A 159 0.41 -9.98 6.75
CA ASP A 159 1.64 -10.34 7.45
C ASP A 159 2.66 -10.93 6.46
N ASN A 160 3.95 -10.87 6.78
CA ASN A 160 5.01 -11.57 6.07
C ASN A 160 5.39 -12.93 6.70
N LEU A 161 4.97 -13.21 7.94
CA LEU A 161 5.16 -14.53 8.57
C LEU A 161 4.26 -15.60 7.93
N ILE A 162 3.05 -15.21 7.52
CA ILE A 162 2.09 -16.07 6.82
C ILE A 162 1.46 -15.34 5.64
N ASN A 163 1.19 -16.06 4.55
CA ASN A 163 0.53 -15.51 3.36
C ASN A 163 -0.98 -15.34 3.51
N GLU A 164 -1.61 -16.14 4.37
CA GLU A 164 -3.05 -16.12 4.59
C GLU A 164 -3.46 -14.83 5.32
N ILE A 165 -4.37 -14.07 4.73
CA ILE A 165 -4.94 -12.87 5.36
C ILE A 165 -6.05 -13.31 6.30
N LYS A 166 -5.90 -12.99 7.58
CA LYS A 166 -6.85 -13.36 8.64
C LYS A 166 -7.37 -12.14 9.39
N PRO A 167 -8.60 -12.17 9.91
CA PRO A 167 -9.04 -11.20 10.91
C PRO A 167 -8.09 -11.19 12.12
N ALA A 168 -7.90 -10.04 12.75
CA ALA A 168 -7.01 -9.90 13.91
C ALA A 168 -7.46 -10.79 15.07
N SER A 169 -8.76 -11.00 15.26
CA SER A 169 -9.29 -11.95 16.26
C SER A 169 -8.82 -13.40 16.06
N GLN A 170 -8.39 -13.77 14.85
CA GLN A 170 -7.85 -15.09 14.52
C GLN A 170 -6.31 -15.15 14.55
N ARG A 171 -5.65 -14.04 14.86
CA ARG A 171 -4.19 -13.92 15.03
C ARG A 171 -3.82 -13.79 16.50
N SER A 172 -4.20 -14.80 17.29
CA SER A 172 -3.90 -14.86 18.73
C SER A 172 -2.40 -14.92 19.04
N ASP A 173 -1.58 -15.17 18.02
CA ASP A 173 -0.12 -15.12 18.06
C ASP A 173 0.44 -13.68 18.05
N LEU A 174 -0.37 -12.66 17.75
CA LEU A 174 0.03 -11.26 17.69
C LEU A 174 -0.64 -10.42 18.79
N GLU A 175 0.16 -9.78 19.64
CA GLU A 175 -0.32 -8.84 20.65
C GLU A 175 -0.05 -7.39 20.21
N PRO A 176 -1.07 -6.56 19.89
CA PRO A 176 -0.86 -5.24 19.33
C PRO A 176 -0.46 -4.20 20.38
N VAL A 177 0.58 -3.41 20.08
CA VAL A 177 1.12 -2.38 21.01
C VAL A 177 0.73 -0.97 20.56
N TYR A 178 1.00 -0.63 19.29
CA TYR A 178 0.59 0.64 18.70
C TYR A 178 0.42 0.51 17.19
N SER A 179 -0.21 1.49 16.57
CA SER A 179 -0.40 1.54 15.12
C SER A 179 -0.27 2.96 14.59
N PHE A 180 0.13 3.11 13.33
CA PHE A 180 0.26 4.38 12.65
C PHE A 180 -0.07 4.25 11.15
N ASN A 181 -0.28 5.38 10.50
CA ASN A 181 -0.45 5.49 9.05
C ASN A 181 0.20 6.79 8.55
N GLY A 182 -0.16 7.32 7.38
CA GLY A 182 0.46 8.55 6.87
C GLY A 182 0.10 9.80 7.69
N GLU A 183 -0.99 9.76 8.43
CA GLU A 183 -1.62 10.92 9.08
C GLU A 183 -1.56 10.90 10.62
N GLY A 184 -1.42 9.73 11.24
CA GLY A 184 -1.61 9.60 12.69
C GLY A 184 -0.87 8.45 13.36
N LEU A 185 -0.71 8.57 14.68
CA LEU A 185 -0.16 7.55 15.57
C LEU A 185 -1.17 7.27 16.70
N TRP A 186 -1.47 5.99 16.93
CA TRP A 186 -2.42 5.49 17.93
C TRP A 186 -1.74 4.45 18.84
N LEU A 187 -1.87 4.59 20.16
CA LEU A 187 -1.46 3.55 21.11
C LEU A 187 -2.62 2.62 21.40
N ASN A 188 -2.34 1.31 21.42
CA ASN A 188 -3.27 0.31 21.95
C ASN A 188 -3.07 0.22 23.46
N ARG A 189 -4.15 0.40 24.24
CA ARG A 189 -4.14 0.17 25.68
C ARG A 189 -4.86 -1.14 26.00
N SER A 190 -4.40 -1.82 27.04
CA SER A 190 -5.08 -2.99 27.60
C SER A 190 -6.58 -2.69 27.80
N GLY A 191 -7.45 -3.41 27.08
CA GLY A 191 -8.91 -3.16 27.06
C GLY A 191 -9.50 -2.64 25.75
N GLY A 192 -8.75 -2.63 24.65
CA GLY A 192 -9.28 -2.44 23.28
C GLY A 192 -9.56 -0.99 22.86
N ARG A 193 -9.32 0.00 23.72
CA ARG A 193 -9.46 1.43 23.35
C ARG A 193 -8.18 1.97 22.75
N GLN A 194 -8.26 2.43 21.51
CA GLN A 194 -7.18 3.12 20.82
C GLN A 194 -7.16 4.60 21.21
N LYS A 195 -5.98 5.12 21.58
CA LYS A 195 -5.80 6.55 21.86
C LYS A 195 -4.87 7.14 20.80
N ARG A 196 -5.36 8.10 20.02
CA ARG A 196 -4.49 8.92 19.16
C ARG A 196 -3.53 9.70 20.05
N VAL A 197 -2.23 9.54 19.83
CA VAL A 197 -1.18 10.19 20.64
C VAL A 197 -0.29 11.14 19.84
N GLY A 198 -0.44 11.18 18.52
CA GLY A 198 0.31 12.10 17.69
C GLY A 198 0.09 11.90 16.20
N GLU A 199 1.01 12.49 15.44
CA GLU A 199 1.13 12.36 13.98
C GLU A 199 2.25 11.36 13.69
N ALA A 200 2.05 10.48 12.70
CA ALA A 200 3.08 9.53 12.29
C ALA A 200 4.32 10.20 11.71
N GLY A 201 4.16 11.41 11.17
CA GLY A 201 5.28 12.26 10.76
C GLY A 201 6.24 12.62 11.89
N LYS A 202 6.01 12.25 13.15
CA LYS A 202 7.02 12.37 14.22
C LYS A 202 7.99 11.19 14.30
N LEU A 203 7.73 10.12 13.56
CA LEU A 203 8.64 8.98 13.44
C LEU A 203 9.74 9.33 12.44
N GLN A 204 10.97 9.45 12.91
CA GLN A 204 12.11 9.87 12.09
C GLN A 204 12.33 8.92 10.90
N HIS A 205 12.32 7.61 11.14
CA HIS A 205 12.46 6.59 10.10
C HIS A 205 11.40 6.73 8.98
N TRP A 206 10.15 7.07 9.34
CA TRP A 206 9.08 7.32 8.36
C TRP A 206 9.34 8.55 7.50
N GLN A 207 9.81 9.66 8.09
CA GLN A 207 10.16 10.86 7.34
C GLN A 207 11.33 10.60 6.38
N ASP A 208 12.37 9.94 6.88
CA ASP A 208 13.58 9.66 6.11
C ASP A 208 13.28 8.71 4.93
N MET A 209 12.48 7.66 5.16
CA MET A 209 12.01 6.75 4.10
C MET A 209 11.20 7.49 3.03
N ASN A 210 10.23 8.34 3.41
CA ASN A 210 9.44 9.10 2.44
C ASN A 210 10.29 10.09 1.62
N LYS A 211 11.33 10.67 2.23
CA LYS A 211 12.29 11.52 1.52
C LYS A 211 13.04 10.71 0.46
N ARG A 212 13.62 9.56 0.82
CA ARG A 212 14.31 8.66 -0.13
C ARG A 212 13.38 8.21 -1.25
N LEU A 213 12.14 7.83 -0.92
CA LEU A 213 11.16 7.42 -1.91
C LEU A 213 10.84 8.55 -2.90
N THR A 214 10.64 9.77 -2.39
CA THR A 214 10.37 10.94 -3.25
C THR A 214 11.55 11.26 -4.16
N GLU A 215 12.77 11.08 -3.68
CA GLU A 215 13.99 11.27 -4.48
C GLU A 215 14.14 10.20 -5.55
N ALA A 216 13.85 8.93 -5.24
CA ALA A 216 13.91 7.82 -6.18
C ALA A 216 12.86 7.91 -7.30
N LEU A 217 11.69 8.50 -7.02
CA LEU A 217 10.58 8.64 -7.98
C LEU A 217 10.67 9.88 -8.87
N ARG A 218 11.69 10.75 -8.70
CA ARG A 218 11.93 11.94 -9.54
C ARG A 218 12.81 11.64 -10.75
#